data_AF-A0A524QRN9-F1
#
_entry.id   AF-A0A524QRN9-F1
#
_cell.length_a   1.000
_cell.length_b   1.000
_cell.length_c   1.000
_cell.angle_alpha   90.00
_cell.angle_beta   90.00
_cell.angle_gamma   90.00
#
_symmetry.space_group_name_H-M   'P 1'
#
loop_
_entity.id
_entity.type
_entity.pdbx_description
1 polymer ?
#
loop_
_entity_poly.entity_id
_entity_poly.type
_entity_poly.pdbx_seq_one_letter_code
_entity_poly.pdbx_strand_id
1 'polypeptide(L)'
;MAYLDFETVGPPVPVWKGCRPYDQVPVQMSVHREASGGKLVHNEWLAEGPGDPRETVARKLLEFTRGARCILAYNAGFEKRCIQEIGEHLPHLARPLDEVTARIEDLLPIVRNHVYHPGFRGSFGLKSVVPCMVPGIDYEELEVAEGGEAAQMLFSLLLRGDEMKKAERARLRRELLKYCEMDTLALVKLHRQLQVLAR
;
A
#
# COMPACT_ATOMS: atom_id res chain seq x y z
N MET A 1 -3.00 -16.27 -1.91
CA MET A 1 -3.24 -14.91 -2.40
C MET A 1 -2.38 -13.95 -1.58
N ALA A 2 -2.03 -12.79 -2.11
CA ALA A 2 -1.54 -11.67 -1.31
C ALA A 2 -2.32 -10.39 -1.67
N TYR A 3 -2.28 -9.40 -0.78
CA TYR A 3 -2.92 -8.10 -0.95
C TYR A 3 -1.86 -7.05 -0.61
N LEU A 4 -1.66 -6.06 -1.47
CA LEU A 4 -0.56 -5.11 -1.41
C LEU A 4 -1.09 -3.69 -1.42
N ASP A 5 -0.48 -2.85 -0.60
CA ASP A 5 -0.65 -1.40 -0.60
C ASP A 5 0.69 -0.73 -0.30
N PHE A 6 0.92 0.44 -0.91
CA PHE A 6 2.11 1.28 -0.70
C PHE A 6 1.72 2.69 -0.31
N GLU A 7 2.44 3.26 0.65
CA GLU A 7 2.48 4.70 0.82
C GLU A 7 3.82 5.27 0.36
N THR A 8 3.73 6.36 -0.40
CA THR A 8 4.86 6.99 -1.06
C THR A 8 5.11 8.39 -0.53
N VAL A 9 6.34 8.87 -0.75
CA VAL A 9 6.64 10.29 -0.69
C VAL A 9 7.24 10.74 -2.01
N GLY A 10 6.85 11.93 -2.46
CA GLY A 10 7.32 12.52 -3.71
C GLY A 10 7.51 14.02 -3.57
N PRO A 11 8.59 14.48 -2.92
CA PRO A 11 8.82 15.91 -2.73
C PRO A 11 9.16 16.62 -4.05
N PRO A 12 8.90 17.93 -4.15
CA PRO A 12 9.29 18.74 -5.31
C PRO A 12 10.81 18.87 -5.46
N VAL A 13 11.55 18.85 -4.34
CA VAL A 13 13.01 18.79 -4.31
C VAL A 13 13.41 17.35 -4.01
N PRO A 14 14.04 16.63 -4.95
CA PRO A 14 14.44 15.24 -4.74
C PRO A 14 15.44 15.11 -3.59
N VAL A 15 15.20 14.14 -2.70
CA VAL A 15 16.04 13.89 -1.52
C VAL A 15 16.93 12.66 -1.66
N TRP A 16 16.66 11.81 -2.66
CA TRP A 16 17.45 10.63 -2.99
C TRP A 16 18.07 10.75 -4.38
N LYS A 17 19.30 10.22 -4.50
CA LYS A 17 20.08 10.32 -5.73
C LYS A 17 19.34 9.66 -6.89
N GLY A 18 19.24 10.38 -8.01
CA GLY A 18 18.62 9.88 -9.23
C GLY A 18 17.09 10.02 -9.30
N CYS A 19 16.43 10.47 -8.23
CA CYS A 19 15.02 10.86 -8.28
C CYS A 19 14.84 12.24 -8.95
N ARG A 20 13.68 12.42 -9.57
CA ARG A 20 13.18 13.66 -10.18
C ARG A 20 12.08 14.26 -9.29
N PRO A 21 11.74 15.55 -9.49
CA PRO A 21 10.63 16.17 -8.76
C PRO A 21 9.35 15.33 -8.87
N TYR A 22 8.72 15.08 -7.71
CA TYR A 22 7.48 14.31 -7.59
C TYR A 22 7.53 12.82 -7.94
N ASP A 23 8.71 12.23 -8.15
CA ASP A 23 8.86 10.78 -8.22
C ASP A 23 8.27 10.14 -6.94
N GLN A 24 7.42 9.14 -7.12
CA GLN A 24 6.70 8.50 -6.02
C GLN A 24 7.56 7.36 -5.47
N VAL A 25 8.26 7.60 -4.36
CA VAL A 25 9.12 6.59 -3.75
C VAL A 25 8.37 5.88 -2.63
N PRO A 26 8.17 4.55 -2.71
CA PRO A 26 7.56 3.78 -1.63
C PRO A 26 8.43 3.83 -0.37
N VAL A 27 7.84 4.32 0.70
CA VAL A 27 8.47 4.39 2.02
C VAL A 27 7.76 3.53 3.04
N GLN A 28 6.54 3.10 2.74
CA GLN A 28 5.75 2.20 3.56
C GLN A 28 5.08 1.16 2.67
N MET A 29 4.89 -0.04 3.22
CA MET A 29 4.18 -1.12 2.55
C MET A 29 3.41 -1.94 3.59
N SER A 30 2.20 -2.34 3.23
CA SER A 30 1.45 -3.39 3.91
C SER A 30 1.21 -4.56 2.96
N VAL A 31 1.33 -5.78 3.48
CA VAL A 31 1.03 -7.01 2.75
C VAL A 31 0.27 -8.00 3.63
N HIS A 32 -1.00 -8.22 3.30
CA HIS A 32 -1.75 -9.36 3.83
C HIS A 32 -1.55 -10.58 2.93
N ARG A 33 -1.19 -11.73 3.51
CA ARG A 33 -0.99 -13.00 2.79
C ARG A 33 -1.89 -14.09 3.34
N GLU A 34 -2.55 -14.81 2.45
CA GLU A 34 -3.29 -16.01 2.81
C GLU A 34 -2.35 -17.22 2.83
N ALA A 35 -2.13 -17.79 4.01
CA ALA A 35 -1.37 -19.02 4.21
C ALA A 35 -2.22 -20.26 3.89
N SER A 36 -1.54 -21.40 3.72
CA SER A 36 -2.18 -22.71 3.65
C SER A 36 -3.06 -22.94 4.88
N GLY A 37 -4.35 -23.25 4.66
CA GLY A 37 -5.35 -23.40 5.73
C GLY A 37 -6.21 -22.15 5.99
N GLY A 38 -6.10 -21.10 5.17
CA GLY A 38 -6.98 -19.92 5.24
C GLY A 38 -6.60 -18.89 6.30
N LYS A 39 -5.50 -19.11 7.05
CA LYS A 39 -4.97 -18.13 7.99
C LYS A 39 -4.42 -16.92 7.24
N LEU A 40 -4.88 -15.73 7.64
CA LEU A 40 -4.35 -14.47 7.14
C LEU A 40 -3.13 -14.05 7.98
N VAL A 41 -2.04 -13.69 7.31
CA VAL A 41 -0.80 -13.20 7.93
C VAL A 41 -0.53 -11.81 7.41
N HIS A 42 -0.41 -10.84 8.32
CA HIS A 42 -0.03 -9.47 7.99
C HIS A 42 1.49 -9.31 8.07
N ASN A 43 2.05 -8.61 7.10
CA ASN A 43 3.45 -8.19 7.07
C ASN A 43 3.45 -6.70 6.71
N GLU A 44 4.28 -5.94 7.41
CA GLU A 44 4.38 -4.50 7.20
C GLU A 44 5.85 -4.08 7.19
N TRP A 45 6.10 -2.96 6.52
CA TRP A 45 7.40 -2.32 6.56
C TRP A 45 7.23 -0.81 6.39
N LEU A 46 8.03 -0.06 7.12
CA LEU A 46 8.09 1.40 7.05
C LEU A 46 9.55 1.83 7.16
N ALA A 47 10.00 2.69 6.26
CA ALA A 47 11.36 3.20 6.21
C ALA A 47 11.79 3.84 7.54
N GLU A 48 13.10 3.84 7.81
CA GLU A 48 13.68 4.42 9.02
C GLU A 48 14.72 5.48 8.67
N GLY A 49 14.40 6.72 9.03
CA GLY A 49 15.28 7.86 8.79
C GLY A 49 15.33 8.28 7.31
N PRO A 50 16.29 9.15 6.94
CA PRO A 50 16.30 9.81 5.63
C PRO A 50 17.00 9.01 4.53
N GLY A 51 17.49 7.80 4.82
CA GLY A 51 18.18 6.95 3.85
C GLY A 51 17.29 6.56 2.68
N ASP A 52 17.90 6.21 1.55
CA ASP A 52 17.18 5.76 0.36
C ASP A 52 16.46 4.43 0.63
N PRO A 53 15.12 4.39 0.59
CA PRO A 53 14.34 3.22 0.97
C PRO A 53 14.29 2.15 -0.13
N ARG A 54 14.64 2.50 -1.38
CA ARG A 54 14.30 1.71 -2.58
C ARG A 54 14.82 0.29 -2.54
N GLU A 55 16.06 0.09 -2.09
CA GLU A 55 16.62 -1.27 -2.00
C GLU A 55 15.97 -2.10 -0.90
N THR A 56 15.68 -1.48 0.25
CA THR A 56 15.05 -2.17 1.38
C THR A 56 13.62 -2.56 1.05
N VAL A 57 12.83 -1.63 0.50
CA VAL A 57 11.43 -1.90 0.12
C VAL A 57 11.35 -2.97 -0.97
N ALA A 58 12.26 -2.95 -1.95
CA ALA A 58 12.33 -3.99 -2.99
C ALA A 58 12.56 -5.38 -2.38
N ARG A 59 13.54 -5.51 -1.49
CA ARG A 59 13.86 -6.79 -0.84
C ARG A 59 12.71 -7.28 0.04
N LYS A 60 12.06 -6.36 0.78
CA LYS A 60 10.90 -6.67 1.62
C LYS A 60 9.68 -7.08 0.79
N LEU A 61 9.42 -6.42 -0.34
CA LEU A 61 8.35 -6.80 -1.27
C LEU A 61 8.55 -8.24 -1.78
N LEU A 62 9.77 -8.59 -2.21
CA LEU A 62 10.11 -9.93 -2.67
C LEU A 62 9.96 -10.99 -1.56
N GLU A 63 10.28 -10.62 -0.32
CA GLU A 63 10.09 -11.45 0.87
C GLU A 63 8.59 -11.68 1.16
N PHE A 64 7.82 -10.60 1.30
CA PHE A 64 6.43 -10.65 1.75
C PHE A 64 5.48 -11.26 0.71
N THR A 65 5.80 -11.12 -0.58
CA THR A 65 5.00 -11.69 -1.69
C THR A 65 5.47 -13.07 -2.15
N ARG A 66 6.46 -13.66 -1.46
CA ARG A 66 7.03 -14.96 -1.83
C ARG A 66 5.96 -16.05 -1.88
N GLY A 67 5.91 -16.78 -2.99
CA GLY A 67 4.97 -17.88 -3.20
C GLY A 67 3.49 -17.48 -3.36
N ALA A 68 3.15 -16.18 -3.36
CA ALA A 68 1.81 -15.74 -3.73
C ALA A 68 1.62 -15.92 -5.24
N ARG A 69 0.55 -16.57 -5.70
CA ARG A 69 0.30 -16.75 -7.15
C ARG A 69 -0.35 -15.53 -7.81
N CYS A 70 -1.10 -14.76 -7.03
CA CYS A 70 -1.76 -13.52 -7.42
C CYS A 70 -1.66 -12.55 -6.23
N ILE A 71 -1.45 -11.28 -6.55
CA ILE A 71 -1.29 -10.17 -5.61
C ILE A 71 -2.37 -9.15 -5.99
N LEU A 72 -3.32 -8.91 -5.10
CA LEU A 72 -4.40 -7.96 -5.35
C LEU A 72 -4.04 -6.60 -4.78
N ALA A 73 -4.24 -5.57 -5.60
CA ALA A 73 -4.19 -4.17 -5.19
C ALA A 73 -5.47 -3.46 -5.64
N TYR A 74 -5.65 -2.21 -5.26
CA TYR A 74 -6.78 -1.38 -5.68
C TYR A 74 -6.26 -0.14 -6.38
N ASN A 75 -6.63 0.04 -7.65
CA ASN A 75 -5.94 0.99 -8.54
C ASN A 75 -4.48 0.56 -8.80
N ALA A 76 -4.28 -0.74 -9.06
CA ALA A 76 -3.00 -1.44 -9.14
C ALA A 76 -1.95 -0.81 -10.09
N GLY A 77 -2.37 0.06 -11.00
CA GLY A 77 -1.48 0.82 -11.86
C GLY A 77 -0.50 1.70 -11.07
N PHE A 78 -0.84 2.11 -9.86
CA PHE A 78 0.05 2.85 -8.97
C PHE A 78 1.17 1.96 -8.42
N GLU A 79 0.83 0.82 -7.82
CA GLU A 79 1.78 -0.14 -7.23
C GLU A 79 2.72 -0.69 -8.30
N LYS A 80 2.17 -1.06 -9.47
CA LYS A 80 2.97 -1.55 -10.61
C LYS A 80 4.00 -0.52 -11.05
N ARG A 81 3.62 0.75 -11.16
CA ARG A 81 4.53 1.84 -11.54
C ARG A 81 5.64 2.03 -10.52
N CYS A 82 5.31 2.06 -9.23
CA CYS A 82 6.30 2.17 -8.17
C CYS A 82 7.34 1.03 -8.23
N ILE A 83 6.89 -0.20 -8.45
CA ILE A 83 7.77 -1.37 -8.57
C ILE A 83 8.68 -1.27 -9.80
N GLN A 84 8.14 -0.83 -10.93
CA GLN A 84 8.90 -0.63 -12.18
C GLN A 84 9.97 0.45 -12.00
N GLU A 85 9.62 1.61 -11.44
CA GLU A 85 10.56 2.70 -11.16
C GLU A 85 11.69 2.24 -10.23
N ILE A 86 11.38 1.46 -9.19
CA ILE A 86 12.40 0.83 -8.35
C ILE A 86 13.32 -0.09 -9.16
N GLY A 87 12.76 -0.89 -10.07
CA GLY A 87 13.52 -1.78 -10.96
C GLY A 87 14.47 -1.04 -11.90
N GLU A 88 14.06 0.13 -12.42
CA GLU A 88 14.92 1.01 -13.22
C GLU A 88 16.11 1.54 -12.42
N HIS A 89 15.89 1.88 -11.14
CA HIS A 89 16.95 2.34 -10.24
C HIS A 89 17.83 1.23 -9.68
N LEU A 90 17.33 -0.01 -9.63
CA LEU A 90 18.03 -1.18 -9.10
C LEU A 90 18.06 -2.30 -10.15
N PRO A 91 18.89 -2.20 -11.21
CA PRO A 91 18.91 -3.18 -12.29
C PRO A 91 19.15 -4.63 -11.84
N HIS A 92 19.86 -4.82 -10.73
CA HIS A 92 20.13 -6.13 -10.14
C HIS A 92 18.89 -6.79 -9.48
N LEU A 93 17.81 -6.02 -9.23
CA LEU A 93 16.51 -6.51 -8.75
C LEU A 93 15.40 -6.37 -9.79
N ALA A 94 15.66 -5.80 -10.98
CA ALA A 94 14.63 -5.54 -11.99
C ALA A 94 13.82 -6.81 -12.35
N ARG A 95 14.51 -7.90 -12.73
CA ARG A 95 13.85 -9.16 -13.10
C ARG A 95 12.91 -9.71 -12.00
N PRO A 96 13.36 -9.93 -10.75
CA PRO A 96 12.45 -10.44 -9.72
C PRO A 96 11.31 -9.45 -9.40
N LEU A 97 11.50 -8.14 -9.57
CA LEU A 97 10.43 -7.14 -9.43
C LEU A 97 9.42 -7.23 -10.58
N ASP A 98 9.85 -7.46 -11.82
CA ASP A 98 8.95 -7.71 -12.96
C ASP A 98 8.09 -8.95 -12.74
N GLU A 99 8.66 -10.01 -12.15
CA GLU A 99 7.94 -11.23 -11.77
C GLU A 99 6.90 -10.98 -10.65
N VAL A 100 7.09 -9.97 -9.78
CA VAL A 100 6.06 -9.50 -8.85
C VAL A 100 4.98 -8.75 -9.60
N THR A 101 5.34 -7.76 -10.42
CA THR A 101 4.43 -6.92 -11.20
C THR A 101 3.50 -7.73 -12.08
N ALA A 102 4.02 -8.80 -12.71
CA ALA A 102 3.25 -9.72 -13.55
C ALA A 102 2.17 -10.51 -12.79
N ARG A 103 2.28 -10.63 -11.46
CA ARG A 103 1.28 -11.30 -10.60
C ARG A 103 0.28 -10.33 -9.97
N ILE A 104 0.43 -9.02 -10.21
CA ILE A 104 -0.46 -8.01 -9.62
C ILE A 104 -1.73 -7.86 -10.47
N GLU A 105 -2.88 -7.98 -9.80
CA GLU A 105 -4.21 -7.80 -10.37
C GLU A 105 -4.96 -6.66 -9.66
N ASP A 106 -5.86 -5.99 -10.39
CA ASP A 106 -6.57 -4.80 -9.89
C ASP A 106 -8.04 -5.11 -9.57
N LEU A 107 -8.44 -4.82 -8.32
CA LEU A 107 -9.83 -4.92 -7.88
C LEU A 107 -10.70 -3.76 -8.36
N LEU A 108 -10.13 -2.59 -8.64
CA LEU A 108 -10.90 -1.39 -9.01
C LEU A 108 -11.74 -1.59 -10.27
N PRO A 109 -11.21 -2.12 -11.40
CA PRO A 109 -12.03 -2.38 -12.60
C PRO A 109 -13.18 -3.35 -12.33
N ILE A 110 -12.98 -4.35 -11.46
CA ILE A 110 -14.02 -5.33 -11.13
C ILE A 110 -15.18 -4.62 -10.42
N VAL A 111 -14.88 -3.83 -9.38
CA VAL A 111 -15.91 -3.06 -8.67
C VAL A 111 -16.58 -2.08 -9.62
N ARG A 112 -15.80 -1.26 -10.32
CA ARG A 112 -16.30 -0.17 -11.17
C ARG A 112 -17.23 -0.66 -12.28
N ASN A 113 -16.93 -1.82 -12.87
CA ASN A 113 -17.68 -2.31 -14.03
C ASN A 113 -18.86 -3.20 -13.66
N HIS A 114 -18.89 -3.78 -12.46
CA HIS A 114 -19.86 -4.83 -12.11
C HIS A 114 -20.62 -4.59 -10.81
N VAL A 115 -20.24 -3.60 -9.99
CA VAL A 115 -20.87 -3.35 -8.69
C VAL A 115 -21.17 -1.88 -8.52
N TYR A 116 -22.40 -1.57 -8.12
CA TYR A 116 -22.77 -0.22 -7.70
C TYR A 116 -23.64 -0.24 -6.45
N HIS A 117 -23.28 0.59 -5.47
CA HIS A 117 -24.11 0.86 -4.30
C HIS A 117 -24.46 2.35 -4.26
N PRO A 118 -25.70 2.76 -3.90
CA PRO A 118 -26.07 4.17 -3.84
C PRO A 118 -25.14 5.03 -2.96
N GLY A 119 -24.59 4.43 -1.89
CA GLY A 119 -23.62 5.06 -1.00
C GLY A 119 -22.27 5.39 -1.65
N PHE A 120 -21.93 4.83 -2.83
CA PHE A 120 -20.73 5.21 -3.57
C PHE A 120 -20.76 6.68 -4.02
N ARG A 121 -21.96 7.23 -4.26
CA ARG A 121 -22.16 8.64 -4.70
C ARG A 121 -21.28 9.00 -5.90
N GLY A 122 -21.13 8.08 -6.85
CA GLY A 122 -20.29 8.24 -8.04
C GLY A 122 -18.78 8.04 -7.83
N SER A 123 -18.32 7.82 -6.59
CA SER A 123 -16.92 7.55 -6.26
C SER A 123 -16.64 6.06 -6.09
N PHE A 124 -15.60 5.58 -6.77
CA PHE A 124 -15.09 4.21 -6.67
C PHE A 124 -13.72 4.18 -5.99
N GLY A 125 -13.47 5.08 -5.03
CA GLY A 125 -12.30 4.98 -4.16
C GLY A 125 -12.49 3.86 -3.15
N LEU A 126 -11.39 3.26 -2.67
CA LEU A 126 -11.48 2.19 -1.68
C LEU A 126 -12.29 2.59 -0.45
N LYS A 127 -12.07 3.81 0.05
CA LYS A 127 -12.76 4.38 1.23
C LYS A 127 -14.22 4.76 0.99
N SER A 128 -14.66 4.94 -0.26
CA SER A 128 -16.09 5.11 -0.57
C SER A 128 -16.80 3.77 -0.79
N VAL A 129 -16.07 2.79 -1.31
CA VAL A 129 -16.62 1.47 -1.65
C VAL A 129 -16.72 0.56 -0.43
N VAL A 130 -15.65 0.45 0.36
CA VAL A 130 -15.54 -0.54 1.45
C VAL A 130 -16.63 -0.37 2.51
N PRO A 131 -16.91 0.82 3.06
CA PRO A 131 -17.95 0.97 4.08
C PRO A 131 -19.35 0.56 3.58
N CYS A 132 -19.60 0.69 2.27
CA CYS A 132 -20.87 0.32 1.66
C CYS A 132 -21.01 -1.19 1.39
N MET A 133 -19.89 -1.88 1.15
CA MET A 133 -19.89 -3.29 0.73
C MET A 133 -19.51 -4.26 1.84
N VAL A 134 -18.76 -3.81 2.83
CA VAL A 134 -18.12 -4.63 3.85
C VAL A 134 -18.51 -4.10 5.23
N PRO A 135 -19.53 -4.70 5.89
CA PRO A 135 -19.87 -4.34 7.25
C PRO A 135 -18.69 -4.56 8.21
N GLY A 136 -18.48 -3.63 9.14
CA GLY A 136 -17.45 -3.76 10.18
C GLY A 136 -16.02 -3.46 9.72
N ILE A 137 -15.84 -2.73 8.61
CA ILE A 137 -14.65 -1.89 8.41
C ILE A 137 -15.11 -0.44 8.46
N ASP A 138 -14.58 0.28 9.43
CA ASP A 138 -14.79 1.70 9.58
C ASP A 138 -13.43 2.40 9.61
N TYR A 139 -13.31 3.48 8.84
CA TYR A 139 -12.12 4.31 8.77
C TYR A 139 -12.23 5.52 9.72
N GLU A 140 -13.40 5.75 10.34
CA GLU A 140 -13.65 6.90 11.23
C GLU A 140 -12.77 6.91 12.50
N GLU A 141 -12.21 5.77 12.91
CA GLU A 141 -11.35 5.65 14.10
C GLU A 141 -9.84 5.84 13.81
N LEU A 142 -9.46 6.15 12.57
CA LEU A 142 -8.05 6.34 12.21
C LEU A 142 -7.63 7.81 12.36
N GLU A 143 -6.46 8.04 12.98
CA GLU A 143 -5.87 9.38 13.05
C GLU A 143 -5.38 9.87 11.67
N VAL A 144 -5.06 8.93 10.76
CA VAL A 144 -4.70 9.21 9.37
C VAL A 144 -5.88 8.80 8.49
N ALA A 145 -6.50 9.77 7.83
CA ALA A 145 -7.74 9.51 7.10
C ALA A 145 -7.56 9.48 5.58
N GLU A 146 -6.51 10.11 5.04
CA GLU A 146 -6.31 10.30 3.60
C GLU A 146 -4.86 10.05 3.17
N GLY A 147 -4.66 9.52 1.95
CA GLY A 147 -3.31 9.18 1.45
C GLY A 147 -2.40 10.42 1.31
N GLY A 148 -2.98 11.59 1.00
CA GLY A 148 -2.23 12.84 0.96
C GLY A 148 -1.71 13.27 2.33
N GLU A 149 -2.49 13.05 3.39
CA GLU A 149 -2.08 13.30 4.77
C GLU A 149 -0.99 12.31 5.21
N ALA A 150 -1.20 11.01 4.91
CA ALA A 150 -0.22 9.96 5.16
C ALA A 150 1.14 10.29 4.54
N ALA A 151 1.17 10.73 3.27
CA ALA A 151 2.40 11.12 2.58
C ALA A 151 3.13 12.29 3.27
N GLN A 152 2.41 13.31 3.76
CA GLN A 152 3.03 14.44 4.48
C GLN A 152 3.59 14.02 5.84
N MET A 153 2.86 13.16 6.55
CA MET A 153 3.28 12.57 7.82
C MET A 153 4.51 11.69 7.65
N LEU A 154 4.54 10.87 6.60
CA LEU A 154 5.69 10.04 6.23
C LEU A 154 6.91 10.89 5.88
N PHE A 155 6.73 11.93 5.07
CA PHE A 155 7.81 12.86 4.73
C PHE A 155 8.43 13.48 6.00
N SER A 156 7.58 13.97 6.90
CA SER A 156 8.00 14.55 8.17
C SER A 156 8.70 13.53 9.07
N LEU A 157 8.14 12.32 9.17
CA LEU A 157 8.69 11.22 9.98
C LEU A 157 10.11 10.81 9.52
N LEU A 158 10.34 10.77 8.21
CA LEU A 158 11.57 10.25 7.63
C LEU A 158 12.68 11.31 7.55
N LEU A 159 12.33 12.53 7.17
CA LEU A 159 13.33 13.57 6.87
C LEU A 159 13.50 14.60 7.99
N ARG A 160 12.55 14.68 8.92
CA ARG A 160 12.56 15.61 10.07
C ARG A 160 12.34 14.89 11.40
N GLY A 161 12.48 13.55 11.41
CA GLY A 161 12.19 12.72 12.57
C GLY A 161 13.15 12.89 13.75
N ASP A 162 14.29 13.56 13.54
CA ASP A 162 15.25 13.96 14.58
C ASP A 162 14.81 15.23 15.33
N GLU A 163 13.99 16.09 14.70
CA GLU A 163 13.35 17.24 15.33
C GLU A 163 12.18 16.83 16.27
N MET A 164 11.68 15.59 16.12
CA MET A 164 10.53 15.07 16.85
C MET A 164 10.91 14.47 18.20
N LYS A 165 10.03 14.59 19.20
CA LYS A 165 10.17 13.84 20.45
C LYS A 165 10.05 12.34 20.17
N LYS A 166 10.87 11.51 20.82
CA LYS A 166 10.85 10.04 20.64
C LYS A 166 9.45 9.41 20.77
N ALA A 167 8.66 9.87 21.76
CA ALA A 167 7.32 9.37 21.99
C ALA A 167 6.34 9.75 20.86
N GLU A 168 6.46 10.97 20.34
CA GLU A 168 5.66 11.47 19.22
C GLU A 168 6.00 10.72 17.93
N ARG A 169 7.30 10.58 17.63
CA ARG A 169 7.79 9.78 16.50
C ARG A 169 7.27 8.34 16.56
N ALA A 170 7.30 7.72 17.73
CA ALA A 170 6.81 6.36 17.92
C ALA A 170 5.29 6.25 17.76
N ARG A 171 4.52 7.25 18.21
CA ARG A 171 3.07 7.31 17.98
C ARG A 171 2.76 7.44 16.49
N LEU A 172 3.36 8.43 15.82
CA LEU A 172 3.15 8.68 14.40
C LEU A 172 3.43 7.42 13.56
N ARG A 173 4.53 6.73 13.86
CA ARG A 173 4.90 5.48 13.20
C ARG A 173 3.81 4.41 13.35
N ARG A 174 3.23 4.25 14.54
CA ARG A 174 2.15 3.27 14.78
C ARG A 174 0.87 3.62 14.03
N GLU A 175 0.48 4.90 14.01
CA GLU A 175 -0.74 5.32 13.31
C GLU A 175 -0.62 5.12 11.81
N LEU A 176 0.53 5.46 11.22
CA LEU A 176 0.79 5.21 9.80
C LEU A 176 0.74 3.72 9.47
N LEU A 177 1.36 2.87 10.30
CA LEU A 177 1.31 1.41 10.13
C LEU A 177 -0.13 0.87 10.19
N LYS A 178 -0.90 1.28 11.20
CA LYS A 178 -2.32 0.91 11.34
C LYS A 178 -3.17 1.33 10.13
N TYR A 179 -2.91 2.51 9.58
CA TYR A 179 -3.61 3.02 8.40
C TYR A 179 -3.35 2.13 7.16
N CYS A 180 -2.10 1.86 6.83
CA CYS A 180 -1.74 1.01 5.68
C CYS A 180 -2.15 -0.46 5.89
N GLU A 181 -2.12 -0.96 7.13
CA GLU A 181 -2.70 -2.26 7.48
C GLU A 181 -4.20 -2.30 7.14
N MET A 182 -4.95 -1.26 7.52
CA MET A 182 -6.40 -1.18 7.29
C MET A 182 -6.73 -1.27 5.80
N ASP A 183 -6.00 -0.55 4.94
CA ASP A 183 -6.26 -0.55 3.49
C ASP A 183 -6.12 -1.98 2.92
N THR A 184 -5.03 -2.69 3.23
CA THR A 184 -4.89 -4.09 2.78
C THR A 184 -5.89 -5.06 3.42
N LEU A 185 -6.29 -4.86 4.68
CA LEU A 185 -7.34 -5.66 5.31
C LEU A 185 -8.68 -5.42 4.62
N ALA A 186 -8.94 -4.18 4.19
CA ALA A 186 -10.11 -3.83 3.41
C ALA A 186 -10.11 -4.50 2.04
N LEU A 187 -8.96 -4.62 1.37
CA LEU A 187 -8.84 -5.40 0.13
C LEU A 187 -9.22 -6.87 0.35
N VAL A 188 -8.75 -7.48 1.44
CA VAL A 188 -9.07 -8.88 1.79
C VAL A 188 -10.58 -9.04 1.93
N LYS A 189 -11.23 -8.18 2.72
CA LYS A 189 -12.67 -8.31 2.98
C LYS A 189 -13.51 -7.96 1.73
N LEU A 190 -13.11 -6.95 0.97
CA LEU A 190 -13.77 -6.57 -0.28
C LEU A 190 -13.70 -7.70 -1.31
N HIS A 191 -12.52 -8.29 -1.51
CA HIS A 191 -12.36 -9.43 -2.40
C HIS A 191 -13.25 -10.61 -2.00
N ARG A 192 -13.32 -10.95 -0.71
CA ARG A 192 -14.24 -11.99 -0.21
C ARG A 192 -15.70 -11.67 -0.49
N GLN A 193 -16.11 -10.42 -0.34
CA GLN A 193 -17.48 -9.99 -0.64
C GLN A 193 -17.79 -10.10 -2.14
N LEU A 194 -16.86 -9.72 -3.00
CA LEU A 194 -16.99 -9.87 -4.45
C LEU A 194 -17.14 -11.34 -4.86
N GLN A 195 -16.40 -12.25 -4.21
CA GLN A 195 -16.54 -13.69 -4.43
C GLN A 195 -17.91 -14.23 -4.02
N VAL A 196 -18.56 -13.66 -3.01
CA VAL A 196 -19.93 -14.02 -2.62
C VAL A 196 -20.93 -13.54 -3.67
N LEU A 197 -20.77 -12.32 -4.18
CA LEU A 197 -21.66 -11.74 -5.21
C LEU A 197 -21.53 -12.43 -6.57
N ALA A 198 -20.39 -13.03 -6.86
CA ALA A 198 -20.14 -13.75 -8.12
C ALA A 198 -20.73 -15.18 -8.14
N ARG A 199 -21.33 -15.65 -7.04
CA ARG A 199 -21.99 -16.96 -6.95
C ARG A 199 -23.48 -16.82 -7.28
#